data_AF-A0A3M1RDE0-F1
#
_entry.id   AF-A0A3M1RDE0-F1
#
_cell.length_a   1.000
_cell.length_b   1.000
_cell.length_c   1.000
_cell.angle_alpha   90.00
_cell.angle_beta   90.00
_cell.angle_gamma   90.00
#
_symmetry.space_group_name_H-M   'P 1'
#
loop_
_entity.id
_entity.type
_entity.pdbx_description
1 polymer ?
#
loop_
_entity_poly.entity_id
_entity_poly.type
_entity_poly.pdbx_seq_one_letter_code
_entity_poly.pdbx_strand_id
1 'polypeptide(L)'
;KGYAPESFYDVVKENRSRGLHTLLFLDIKERPMTVNEAISTLLGIERRRGDGVVRGDTLMVGLGCVGSENPTIIAGKASDLLKKDFGPAPHVLIVPGELHFMEEEYLKEFGGL
;
A
#
# COMPACT_ATOMS: atom_id res chain seq x y z
N LYS A 1 -23.36 15.44 3.21
CA LYS A 1 -22.51 15.51 2.00
C LYS A 1 -21.15 14.94 2.37
N GLY A 2 -20.76 13.82 1.77
CA GLY A 2 -19.59 13.05 2.18
C GLY A 2 -18.29 13.67 1.67
N TYR A 3 -17.37 13.93 2.60
CA TYR A 3 -16.00 14.31 2.28
C TYR A 3 -15.21 13.04 1.96
N ALA A 4 -14.69 12.92 0.74
CA ALA A 4 -13.85 11.81 0.31
C ALA A 4 -12.54 12.41 -0.23
N PRO A 5 -11.52 12.60 0.62
CA PRO A 5 -10.25 13.17 0.17
C PRO A 5 -9.56 12.18 -0.77
N GLU A 6 -8.91 12.70 -1.80
CA GLU A 6 -8.15 11.89 -2.78
C GLU A 6 -6.71 12.39 -2.94
N SER A 7 -6.28 13.39 -2.16
CA SER A 7 -4.94 14.00 -2.28
C SER A 7 -3.79 13.01 -2.08
N PHE A 8 -3.99 11.96 -1.27
CA PHE A 8 -3.00 10.90 -1.09
C PHE A 8 -2.74 10.11 -2.39
N TYR A 9 -3.73 10.00 -3.27
CA TYR A 9 -3.55 9.38 -4.58
C TYR A 9 -2.69 10.26 -5.49
N ASP A 10 -2.85 11.58 -5.42
CA ASP A 10 -2.02 12.54 -6.15
C ASP A 10 -0.56 12.48 -5.68
N VAL A 11 -0.33 12.30 -4.36
CA VAL A 11 1.02 12.08 -3.81
C VAL A 11 1.65 10.79 -4.35
N VAL A 12 0.90 9.69 -4.39
CA VAL A 12 1.38 8.42 -4.98
C VAL A 12 1.73 8.62 -6.46
N LYS A 13 0.88 9.32 -7.21
CA LYS A 13 1.10 9.64 -8.63
C LYS A 13 2.40 10.42 -8.83
N GLU A 14 2.59 11.49 -8.07
CA GLU A 14 3.78 12.33 -8.17
C GLU A 14 5.05 11.55 -7.83
N ASN A 15 5.07 10.86 -6.68
CA ASN A 15 6.25 10.12 -6.23
C ASN A 15 6.63 9.02 -7.22
N ARG A 16 5.65 8.23 -7.70
CA ARG A 16 5.92 7.18 -8.70
C ARG A 16 6.47 7.75 -10.01
N SER A 17 5.98 8.91 -10.45
CA SER A 17 6.51 9.57 -11.67
C SER A 17 7.98 9.98 -11.55
N ARG A 18 8.50 10.02 -10.33
CA ARG A 18 9.88 10.37 -9.99
C ARG A 18 10.70 9.17 -9.49
N GLY A 19 10.16 7.96 -9.58
CA GLY A 19 10.80 6.75 -9.06
C GLY A 19 10.85 6.64 -7.53
N LEU A 20 10.12 7.49 -6.79
CA LEU A 20 10.14 7.54 -5.32
C LEU A 20 9.07 6.62 -4.71
N HIS A 21 9.41 5.97 -3.59
CA HIS A 21 8.43 5.24 -2.80
C HIS A 21 7.48 6.19 -2.06
N THR A 22 6.25 5.74 -1.82
CA THR A 22 5.26 6.48 -1.03
C THR A 22 4.85 5.68 0.19
N LEU A 23 5.06 6.26 1.37
CA LEU A 23 4.56 5.73 2.64
C LEU A 23 3.16 6.33 2.92
N LEU A 24 2.16 5.47 3.08
CA LEU A 24 0.80 5.84 3.41
C LEU A 24 0.46 5.43 4.84
N PHE A 25 0.28 6.42 5.71
CA PHE A 25 -0.33 6.21 7.02
C PHE A 25 -1.82 5.94 6.86
N LEU A 26 -2.30 4.90 7.54
CA LEU A 26 -3.71 4.51 7.50
C LEU A 26 -4.44 5.10 8.71
N ASP A 27 -5.70 5.47 8.51
CA ASP A 27 -6.51 6.07 9.58
C ASP A 27 -6.65 5.11 10.77
N ILE A 28 -6.57 5.64 11.98
CA ILE A 28 -6.65 4.87 13.23
C ILE A 28 -7.89 5.23 14.06
N LYS A 29 -8.70 6.20 13.60
CA LYS A 29 -9.82 6.70 14.38
C LYS A 29 -11.01 5.74 14.36
N GLU A 30 -11.55 5.43 15.54
CA GLU A 30 -12.71 4.55 15.81
C GLU A 30 -12.54 3.10 15.33
N ARG A 31 -12.36 2.88 14.03
CA ARG A 31 -12.01 1.59 13.43
C ARG A 31 -10.77 1.77 12.55
N PRO A 32 -9.61 1.24 12.97
CA PRO A 32 -8.39 1.34 12.18
C PRO A 32 -8.57 0.81 10.76
N MET A 33 -8.14 1.59 9.79
CA MET A 33 -8.14 1.23 8.39
C MET A 33 -7.08 0.14 8.15
N THR A 34 -7.50 -0.92 7.46
CA THR A 34 -6.64 -2.03 7.09
C THR A 34 -5.90 -1.75 5.76
N VAL A 35 -4.81 -2.49 5.49
CA VAL A 35 -4.15 -2.47 4.18
C VAL A 35 -5.15 -2.78 3.06
N ASN A 36 -6.01 -3.78 3.26
CA ASN A 36 -7.00 -4.22 2.27
C ASN A 36 -7.97 -3.08 1.90
N GLU A 37 -8.40 -2.29 2.89
CA GLU A 37 -9.27 -1.13 2.70
C GLU A 37 -8.55 0.03 2.00
N ALA A 38 -7.29 0.29 2.35
CA ALA A 38 -6.46 1.30 1.70
C ALA A 38 -6.26 0.96 0.21
N ILE A 39 -5.92 -0.30 -0.10
CA ILE A 39 -5.77 -0.79 -1.48
C ILE A 39 -7.10 -0.68 -2.24
N SER A 40 -8.21 -1.09 -1.62
CA SER A 40 -9.54 -0.98 -2.22
C SER A 40 -9.92 0.47 -2.55
N THR A 41 -9.52 1.41 -1.68
CA THR A 41 -9.74 2.85 -1.85
C THR A 41 -8.94 3.39 -3.02
N LEU A 42 -7.64 3.09 -3.10
CA LEU A 42 -6.77 3.49 -4.22
C LEU A 42 -7.26 2.95 -5.56
N LEU A 43 -7.61 1.66 -5.62
CA LEU A 43 -8.19 1.04 -6.82
C LEU A 43 -9.56 1.64 -7.17
N GLY A 44 -10.33 2.06 -6.16
CA GLY A 44 -11.60 2.76 -6.37
C GLY A 44 -11.40 4.13 -7.02
N ILE A 45 -10.41 4.90 -6.56
CA ILE A 45 -10.05 6.20 -7.14
C ILE A 45 -9.54 6.00 -8.57
N GLU A 46 -8.63 5.04 -8.80
CA GLU A 46 -8.16 4.69 -10.14
C GLU A 46 -9.32 4.43 -11.10
N ARG A 47 -10.28 3.58 -10.72
CA ARG A 47 -11.43 3.27 -11.60
C ARG A 47 -12.24 4.50 -12.00
N ARG A 48 -12.27 5.54 -11.16
CA ARG A 48 -12.97 6.80 -11.45
C ARG A 48 -12.14 7.76 -12.28
N ARG A 49 -10.84 7.89 -11.98
CA ARG A 49 -9.96 8.88 -12.60
C ARG A 49 -9.27 8.40 -13.87
N GLY A 50 -8.92 7.12 -13.95
CA GLY A 50 -8.22 6.53 -15.09
C GLY A 50 -6.80 7.06 -15.31
N ASP A 51 -6.15 7.56 -14.27
CA ASP A 51 -4.82 8.20 -14.35
C ASP A 51 -3.67 7.20 -14.61
N GLY A 52 -3.90 5.89 -14.47
CA GLY A 52 -2.90 4.85 -14.69
C GLY A 52 -1.90 4.69 -13.53
N VAL A 53 -2.27 5.10 -12.31
CA VAL A 53 -1.34 5.16 -11.16
C VAL A 53 -1.32 3.86 -10.38
N VAL A 54 -2.46 3.20 -10.18
CA VAL A 54 -2.57 1.99 -9.36
C VAL A 54 -3.50 0.98 -10.03
N ARG A 55 -3.03 -0.24 -10.24
CA ARG A 55 -3.79 -1.35 -10.84
C ARG A 55 -3.67 -2.62 -10.01
N GLY A 56 -4.44 -3.65 -10.36
CA GLY A 56 -4.41 -4.93 -9.63
C GLY A 56 -3.03 -5.58 -9.60
N ASP A 57 -2.21 -5.35 -10.62
CA ASP A 57 -0.83 -5.84 -10.75
C ASP A 57 0.24 -4.89 -10.17
N THR A 58 -0.17 -3.74 -9.63
CA THR A 58 0.78 -2.80 -9.00
C THR A 58 1.39 -3.44 -7.75
N LEU A 59 2.72 -3.48 -7.70
CA LEU A 59 3.46 -3.89 -6.53
C LEU A 59 3.19 -2.93 -5.37
N MET A 60 2.92 -3.50 -4.20
CA MET A 60 2.72 -2.79 -2.94
C MET A 60 3.35 -3.60 -1.81
N VAL A 61 3.60 -2.93 -0.68
CA VAL A 61 4.05 -3.58 0.55
C VAL A 61 3.11 -3.19 1.66
N GLY A 62 2.38 -4.17 2.20
CA GLY A 62 1.56 -3.97 3.39
C GLY A 62 2.35 -4.37 4.63
N LEU A 63 2.28 -3.53 5.67
CA LEU A 63 2.88 -3.80 6.96
C LEU A 63 1.82 -3.78 8.06
N GLY A 64 1.91 -4.72 8.98
CA GLY A 64 1.06 -4.80 10.18
C GLY A 64 1.88 -4.95 11.44
N CYS A 65 1.43 -4.34 12.55
CA CYS A 65 2.08 -4.41 13.85
C CYS A 65 3.59 -4.05 13.82
N VAL A 66 3.97 -3.04 13.03
CA VAL A 66 5.37 -2.58 12.93
C VAL A 66 5.85 -2.13 14.31
N GLY A 67 6.93 -2.75 14.80
CA GLY A 67 7.50 -2.51 16.14
C GLY A 67 7.08 -3.51 17.23
N SER A 68 6.20 -4.46 16.92
CA SER A 68 5.91 -5.62 17.77
C SER A 68 6.99 -6.71 17.63
N GLU A 69 6.93 -7.74 18.48
CA GLU A 69 7.80 -8.92 18.37
C GLU A 69 7.55 -9.75 17.10
N ASN A 70 6.36 -9.64 16.49
CA ASN A 70 5.96 -10.39 15.30
C ASN A 70 5.32 -9.45 14.26
N PRO A 71 6.11 -8.55 13.63
CA PRO A 71 5.59 -7.68 12.60
C PRO A 71 5.24 -8.50 11.34
N THR A 72 4.17 -8.11 10.66
CA THR A 72 3.81 -8.71 9.37
C THR A 72 4.27 -7.81 8.24
N ILE A 73 5.04 -8.35 7.29
CA ILE A 73 5.50 -7.64 6.09
C ILE A 73 5.15 -8.52 4.90
N ILE A 74 4.29 -8.03 4.01
CA ILE A 74 3.89 -8.78 2.82
C ILE A 74 3.98 -7.85 1.61
N ALA A 75 4.81 -8.26 0.65
CA ALA A 75 4.97 -7.60 -0.63
C ALA A 75 4.24 -8.40 -1.71
N GLY A 76 3.64 -7.70 -2.67
CA GLY A 76 2.98 -8.38 -3.77
C GLY A 76 2.08 -7.46 -4.57
N LYS A 77 1.41 -8.04 -5.56
CA LYS A 77 0.43 -7.32 -6.37
C LYS A 77 -0.75 -6.89 -5.50
N ALA A 78 -1.30 -5.71 -5.77
CA ALA A 78 -2.48 -5.20 -5.08
C ALA A 78 -3.62 -6.23 -5.02
N SER A 79 -3.87 -6.99 -6.10
CA SER A 79 -4.89 -8.04 -6.16
C SER A 79 -4.66 -9.19 -5.17
N ASP A 80 -3.41 -9.48 -4.88
CA ASP A 80 -3.01 -10.59 -4.03
C ASP A 80 -3.03 -10.13 -2.57
N LEU A 81 -2.52 -8.93 -2.28
CA LEU A 81 -2.55 -8.31 -0.96
C LEU A 81 -3.98 -8.10 -0.43
N LEU A 82 -4.96 -7.84 -1.30
CA LEU A 82 -6.37 -7.75 -0.91
C LEU A 82 -6.91 -9.00 -0.19
N LYS A 83 -6.26 -10.16 -0.37
CA LYS A 83 -6.65 -11.44 0.21
C LYS A 83 -5.76 -11.88 1.37
N LYS A 84 -4.75 -11.08 1.73
CA LYS A 84 -3.80 -11.39 2.80
C LYS A 84 -4.30 -10.85 4.13
N ASP A 85 -3.90 -11.54 5.19
CA ASP A 85 -4.07 -11.10 6.56
C ASP A 85 -2.78 -10.42 7.02
N PHE A 86 -2.90 -9.20 7.54
CA PHE A 86 -1.79 -8.39 8.05
C PHE A 86 -1.76 -8.39 9.59
N GLY A 87 -2.65 -9.16 10.23
CA GLY A 87 -2.80 -9.21 11.67
C GLY A 87 -3.61 -8.02 12.20
N PRO A 88 -3.47 -7.71 13.49
CA PRO A 88 -4.15 -6.57 14.08
C PRO A 88 -3.52 -5.23 13.66
N ALA A 89 -4.33 -4.18 13.72
CA ALA A 89 -3.87 -2.80 13.55
C ALA A 89 -2.84 -2.39 14.62
N PRO A 90 -1.96 -1.39 14.36
CA PRO A 90 -1.95 -0.50 13.20
C PRO A 90 -1.30 -1.09 11.95
N HIS A 91 -1.81 -0.66 10.79
CA HIS A 91 -1.33 -1.04 9.47
C HIS A 91 -0.73 0.16 8.74
N VAL A 92 0.21 -0.11 7.83
CA VAL A 92 0.84 0.87 6.94
C VAL A 92 0.93 0.27 5.54
N LEU A 93 0.78 1.12 4.52
CA LEU A 93 0.91 0.71 3.12
C LEU A 93 2.06 1.49 2.47
N ILE A 94 2.93 0.79 1.75
CA ILE A 94 3.95 1.40 0.90
C ILE A 94 3.59 1.10 -0.56
N VAL A 95 3.63 2.13 -1.40
CA VAL A 95 3.62 2.00 -2.86
C VAL A 95 5.04 2.28 -3.35
N PRO A 96 5.83 1.26 -3.73
CA PRO A 96 7.18 1.47 -4.22
C PRO A 96 7.23 2.26 -5.52
N GLY A 97 8.27 3.09 -5.67
CA GLY A 97 8.72 3.64 -6.94
C GLY A 97 9.60 2.64 -7.70
N GLU A 98 10.75 3.10 -8.19
CA GLU A 98 11.74 2.20 -8.78
C GLU A 98 12.48 1.45 -7.67
N LEU A 99 12.60 0.12 -7.81
CA LEU A 99 13.31 -0.70 -6.84
C LEU A 99 14.77 -0.86 -7.23
N HIS A 100 15.64 -0.73 -6.25
CA HIS A 100 17.01 -1.19 -6.35
C HIS A 100 17.07 -2.72 -6.19
N PHE A 101 18.06 -3.39 -6.79
CA PHE A 101 18.15 -4.86 -6.76
C PHE A 101 18.15 -5.44 -5.33
N MET A 102 18.83 -4.77 -4.40
CA MET A 102 18.84 -5.15 -2.98
C MET A 102 17.46 -5.07 -2.34
N GLU A 103 16.62 -4.11 -2.74
CA GLU A 103 15.26 -4.00 -2.23
C GLU A 103 14.39 -5.13 -2.78
N GLU A 104 14.55 -5.48 -4.05
CA GLU A 104 13.87 -6.65 -4.62
C GLU A 104 14.25 -7.95 -3.92
N GLU A 105 15.55 -8.17 -3.68
CA GLU A 105 16.04 -9.34 -2.95
C GLU A 105 15.46 -9.40 -1.53
N TYR A 106 15.44 -8.26 -0.83
CA TYR A 106 14.83 -8.18 0.49
C TYR A 106 13.33 -8.50 0.47
N LEU A 107 12.58 -7.97 -0.50
CA LEU A 107 11.14 -8.24 -0.62
C LEU A 107 10.84 -9.70 -0.99
N LYS A 108 11.73 -10.36 -1.76
CA LYS A 108 11.61 -11.81 -2.04
C LYS A 108 11.83 -12.63 -0.77
N GLU A 109 12.90 -12.34 -0.02
CA GLU A 109 13.27 -13.11 1.18
C GLU A 109 12.30 -12.88 2.35
N PHE A 110 11.95 -11.63 2.63
CA PHE A 110 11.21 -11.25 3.83
C PHE A 110 9.76 -10.82 3.57
N GLY A 111 9.46 -10.33 2.37
CA GLY A 111 8.11 -9.88 1.97
C GLY A 111 7.29 -10.95 1.26
N GLY A 112 7.89 -12.08 0.88
CA GLY A 112 7.24 -13.16 0.14
C GLY A 112 6.85 -12.79 -1.29
N LEU A 113 7.61 -11.87 -1.92
CA LEU A 113 7.44 -11.43 -3.32
C LEU A 113 7.68 -12.56 -4.33
#